data_AF-A0A3L7PXK4-F1
#
_entry.id   AF-A0A3L7PXK4-F1
#
_cell.length_a   1.000
_cell.length_b   1.000
_cell.length_c   1.000
_cell.angle_alpha   90.00
_cell.angle_beta   90.00
_cell.angle_gamma   90.00
#
_symmetry.space_group_name_H-M   'P 1'
#
loop_
_entity.id
_entity.type
_entity.pdbx_description
1 polymer ?
#
loop_
_entity_poly.entity_id
_entity_poly.type
_entity_poly.pdbx_seq_one_letter_code
_entity_poly.pdbx_strand_id
1 'polypeptide(L)'
;MLHFLLVVVGLHLVLTQGQTTTNPIAPSLPVLSEEEEDRLDGIVNRFMLFDTGNLAGPAGARALEDFQKLGNEAIPALLRGLRKSADLAHSCPVIVIAKKLRSLLLKSQDHGLLDFARDEVTAIDSTRYRALLTDLRVQLASRMAELDRMKGPSPKPVSPLGRLSVEDLNKRVRLERNEKILSALGRELAQRNDLKAADGLGSLSASVYPAVQLEGLRALSSWVSNRTTTQLAALILHESAPVRLQAGIKLIKTQDNQILQALGLLKDPVASVREGIHGELMRQTGSDLPAPGNTQAGQEEAFRLWVGWYKDRPMK
;
A
#
# COMPACT_ATOMS: atom_id res chain seq x y z
N MET A 1 -0.62 57.61 -58.12
CA MET A 1 0.14 56.65 -58.93
C MET A 1 1.05 55.89 -57.98
N LEU A 2 0.83 54.57 -57.85
CA LEU A 2 1.55 53.59 -57.00
C LEU A 2 1.66 53.93 -55.51
N HIS A 3 1.06 53.13 -54.62
CA HIS A 3 1.66 52.71 -53.34
C HIS A 3 0.97 51.42 -52.85
N PHE A 4 1.64 50.29 -53.14
CA PHE A 4 1.78 49.07 -52.33
C PHE A 4 0.66 48.70 -51.34
N LEU A 5 -0.15 47.69 -51.69
CA LEU A 5 -0.79 46.81 -50.72
C LEU A 5 -0.09 45.45 -50.76
N LEU A 6 0.64 45.16 -49.70
CA LEU A 6 1.47 43.97 -49.50
C LEU A 6 0.56 42.79 -49.11
N VAL A 7 0.52 41.75 -49.94
CA VAL A 7 -0.14 40.49 -49.66
C VAL A 7 0.69 39.73 -48.61
N VAL A 8 0.21 39.69 -47.37
CA VAL A 8 0.78 38.84 -46.32
C VAL A 8 0.26 37.42 -46.54
N VAL A 9 1.06 36.62 -47.26
CA VAL A 9 0.91 35.16 -47.29
C VAL A 9 1.35 34.64 -45.93
N GLY A 10 0.37 34.31 -45.09
CA GLY A 10 0.57 33.62 -43.82
C GLY A 10 1.05 32.19 -44.07
N LEU A 11 2.36 32.00 -44.11
CA LEU A 11 3.01 30.70 -44.07
C LEU A 11 2.90 30.18 -42.62
N HIS A 12 1.81 29.48 -42.30
CA HIS A 12 1.72 28.72 -41.06
C HIS A 12 2.66 27.52 -41.15
N LEU A 13 3.84 27.70 -40.55
CA LEU A 13 4.76 26.63 -40.22
C LEU A 13 4.05 25.70 -39.23
N VAL A 14 3.47 24.61 -39.74
CA VAL A 14 3.01 23.49 -38.92
C VAL A 14 4.27 22.83 -38.37
N LEU A 15 4.65 23.22 -37.16
CA LEU A 15 5.55 22.45 -36.33
C LEU A 15 4.86 21.12 -36.03
N THR A 16 5.23 20.09 -36.80
CA THR A 16 5.00 18.69 -36.47
C THR A 16 5.59 18.42 -35.09
N GLN A 17 4.72 18.44 -34.08
CA GLN A 17 5.03 17.86 -32.78
C GLN A 17 5.29 16.37 -33.02
N GLY A 18 6.57 15.98 -33.03
CA GLY A 18 6.96 14.58 -32.97
C GLY A 18 6.31 13.95 -31.76
N GLN A 19 5.49 12.92 -31.99
CA GLN A 19 5.03 12.02 -30.94
C GLN A 19 6.26 11.53 -30.17
N THR A 20 6.37 11.90 -28.90
CA THR A 20 7.33 11.32 -27.98
C THR A 20 6.98 9.83 -27.84
N THR A 21 7.65 8.98 -28.60
CA THR A 21 7.62 7.53 -28.41
C THR A 21 8.29 7.24 -27.07
N THR A 22 7.49 7.17 -26.01
CA THR A 22 7.97 6.77 -24.69
C THR A 22 8.52 5.35 -24.78
N ASN A 23 9.75 5.12 -24.31
CA ASN A 23 10.35 3.80 -24.29
C ASN A 23 9.46 2.82 -23.50
N PRO A 24 9.19 1.61 -24.02
CA PRO A 24 8.24 0.66 -23.42
C PRO A 24 8.72 0.07 -22.09
N ILE A 25 10.04 0.11 -21.81
CA ILE A 25 10.65 -0.36 -20.56
C ILE A 25 10.53 0.71 -19.48
N ALA A 26 11.01 1.92 -19.79
CA ALA A 26 11.00 3.03 -18.84
C ALA A 26 11.04 4.40 -19.55
N PRO A 27 10.23 5.39 -19.13
CA PRO A 27 10.14 6.69 -19.80
C PRO A 27 11.46 7.47 -19.91
N SER A 28 12.42 7.24 -19.01
CA SER A 28 13.74 7.91 -19.03
C SER A 28 14.76 7.31 -19.99
N LEU A 29 14.48 6.14 -20.57
CA LEU A 29 15.37 5.50 -21.52
C LEU A 29 15.08 5.98 -22.95
N PRO A 30 16.11 6.17 -23.78
CA PRO A 30 15.91 6.37 -25.22
C PRO A 30 15.32 5.08 -25.84
N VAL A 31 14.49 5.21 -26.86
CA VAL A 31 14.13 4.07 -27.72
C VAL A 31 15.35 3.77 -28.59
N LEU A 32 15.92 2.58 -28.43
CA LEU A 32 17.10 2.13 -29.19
C LEU A 32 16.65 1.28 -30.39
N SER A 33 17.42 1.30 -31.47
CA SER A 33 17.29 0.30 -32.53
C SER A 33 17.91 -1.04 -32.10
N GLU A 34 17.59 -2.12 -32.80
CA GLU A 34 18.17 -3.45 -32.56
C GLU A 34 19.71 -3.40 -32.67
N GLU A 35 20.25 -2.67 -33.66
CA GLU A 35 21.69 -2.50 -33.83
C GLU A 35 22.34 -1.73 -32.67
N GLU A 36 21.64 -0.76 -32.08
CA GLU A 36 22.12 -0.02 -30.92
C GLU A 36 22.13 -0.89 -29.67
N GLU A 37 21.10 -1.69 -29.45
CA GLU A 37 21.05 -2.67 -28.37
C GLU A 37 22.16 -3.71 -28.49
N ASP A 38 22.34 -4.28 -29.68
CA ASP A 38 23.40 -5.26 -29.98
C ASP A 38 24.79 -4.67 -29.76
N ARG A 39 24.99 -3.40 -30.11
CA ARG A 39 26.25 -2.70 -29.85
C ARG A 39 26.53 -2.61 -28.34
N LEU A 40 25.52 -2.28 -27.54
CA LEU A 40 25.66 -2.17 -26.07
C LEU A 40 25.94 -3.54 -25.45
N ASP A 41 25.21 -4.58 -25.87
CA ASP A 41 25.48 -5.97 -25.46
C ASP A 41 26.90 -6.40 -25.86
N GLY A 42 27.36 -6.02 -27.06
CA GLY A 42 28.71 -6.24 -27.54
C GLY A 42 29.78 -5.62 -26.62
N ILE A 43 29.56 -4.40 -26.12
CA ILE A 43 30.47 -3.75 -25.17
C ILE A 43 30.53 -4.54 -23.86
N VAL A 44 29.38 -4.91 -23.30
CA VAL A 44 29.31 -5.66 -22.03
C VAL A 44 29.97 -7.04 -22.18
N ASN A 45 29.72 -7.75 -23.28
CA ASN A 45 30.32 -9.05 -23.56
C ASN A 45 31.86 -8.95 -23.71
N ARG A 46 32.38 -7.94 -24.42
CA ARG A 46 33.84 -7.73 -24.53
C ARG A 46 34.47 -7.43 -23.17
N PHE A 47 33.80 -6.65 -22.33
CA PHE A 47 34.25 -6.41 -20.97
C PHE A 47 34.31 -7.71 -20.14
N MET A 48 33.29 -8.58 -20.24
CA MET A 48 33.31 -9.87 -19.55
C MET A 48 34.50 -10.75 -19.99
N LEU A 49 34.84 -10.74 -21.29
CA LEU A 49 36.03 -11.44 -21.79
C LEU A 49 37.33 -10.84 -21.24
N PHE A 50 37.42 -9.51 -21.16
CA PHE A 50 38.58 -8.84 -20.55
C PHE A 50 38.73 -9.18 -19.06
N ASP A 51 37.65 -9.07 -18.30
CA ASP A 51 37.66 -9.29 -16.84
C ASP A 51 37.93 -10.76 -16.46
N THR A 52 37.57 -11.70 -17.34
CA THR A 52 37.92 -13.12 -17.22
C THR A 52 39.32 -13.46 -17.76
N GLY A 53 40.07 -12.49 -18.28
CA GLY A 53 41.42 -12.67 -18.82
C GLY A 53 41.48 -13.25 -20.24
N ASN A 54 40.33 -13.45 -20.89
CA ASN A 54 40.23 -13.98 -22.26
C ASN A 54 40.48 -12.93 -23.35
N LEU A 55 40.53 -11.64 -22.98
CA LEU A 55 40.83 -10.54 -23.89
C LEU A 55 41.93 -9.66 -23.30
N ALA A 56 43.18 -9.84 -23.75
CA ALA A 56 44.34 -9.15 -23.21
C ALA A 56 44.80 -7.96 -24.07
N GLY A 57 45.77 -7.20 -23.54
CA GLY A 57 46.48 -6.15 -24.27
C GLY A 57 45.61 -4.93 -24.63
N PRO A 58 45.93 -4.22 -25.72
CA PRO A 58 45.21 -3.00 -26.13
C PRO A 58 43.70 -3.22 -26.34
N ALA A 59 43.30 -4.40 -26.82
CA ALA A 59 41.89 -4.75 -27.01
C ALA A 59 41.14 -4.86 -25.67
N GLY A 60 41.76 -5.48 -24.67
CA GLY A 60 41.22 -5.57 -23.32
C GLY A 60 41.09 -4.20 -22.64
N ALA A 61 42.13 -3.37 -22.74
CA ALA A 61 42.10 -2.00 -22.20
C ALA A 61 40.96 -1.17 -22.82
N ARG A 62 40.74 -1.30 -24.13
CA ARG A 62 39.63 -0.65 -24.82
C ARG A 62 38.27 -1.19 -24.40
N ALA A 63 38.13 -2.49 -24.16
CA ALA A 63 36.88 -3.07 -23.67
C ALA A 63 36.50 -2.53 -22.28
N LEU A 64 37.48 -2.35 -21.39
CA LEU A 64 37.26 -1.71 -20.09
C LEU A 64 36.86 -0.25 -20.24
N GLU A 65 37.55 0.50 -21.09
CA GLU A 65 37.25 1.91 -21.36
C GLU A 65 35.83 2.10 -21.92
N ASP A 66 35.46 1.29 -22.91
CA ASP A 66 34.12 1.30 -23.51
C ASP A 66 33.04 1.01 -22.44
N PHE A 67 33.27 -0.01 -21.59
CA PHE A 67 32.35 -0.37 -20.51
C PHE A 67 32.19 0.76 -19.47
N GLN A 68 33.29 1.43 -19.11
CA GLN A 68 33.25 2.55 -18.18
C GLN A 68 32.42 3.72 -18.71
N LYS A 69 32.41 3.93 -20.02
CA LYS A 69 31.65 5.00 -20.72
C LYS A 69 30.16 4.72 -20.84
N LEU A 70 29.69 3.49 -20.59
CA LEU A 70 28.26 3.15 -20.68
C LEU A 70 27.40 4.05 -19.77
N GLY A 71 26.34 4.62 -20.35
CA GLY A 71 25.35 5.46 -19.67
C GLY A 71 24.09 4.70 -19.26
N ASN A 72 23.00 5.44 -19.04
CA ASN A 72 21.72 4.87 -18.61
C ASN A 72 21.06 4.01 -19.70
N GLU A 73 21.29 4.34 -20.97
CA GLU A 73 20.85 3.57 -22.14
C GLU A 73 21.35 2.12 -22.12
N ALA A 74 22.47 1.85 -21.44
CA ALA A 74 23.07 0.53 -21.33
C ALA A 74 22.49 -0.33 -20.19
N ILE A 75 21.55 0.18 -19.39
CA ILE A 75 21.00 -0.56 -18.23
C ILE A 75 20.41 -1.94 -18.64
N PRO A 76 19.59 -2.06 -19.70
CA PRO A 76 19.11 -3.37 -20.15
C PRO A 76 20.24 -4.33 -20.52
N ALA A 77 21.24 -3.87 -21.28
CA ALA A 77 22.41 -4.66 -21.65
C ALA A 77 23.25 -5.10 -20.42
N LEU A 78 23.40 -4.21 -19.44
CA LEU A 78 24.07 -4.50 -18.18
C LEU A 78 23.31 -5.54 -17.34
N LEU A 79 21.97 -5.50 -17.32
CA LEU A 79 21.14 -6.52 -16.63
C LEU A 79 21.27 -7.89 -17.30
N ARG A 80 21.23 -7.94 -18.64
CA ARG A 80 21.51 -9.18 -19.41
C ARG A 80 22.91 -9.71 -19.13
N GLY A 81 23.92 -8.83 -19.14
CA GLY A 81 25.30 -9.17 -18.81
C GLY A 81 25.49 -9.65 -17.37
N LEU A 82 24.76 -9.08 -16.40
CA LEU A 82 24.78 -9.51 -15.00
C LEU A 82 24.23 -10.94 -14.88
N ARG A 83 23.08 -11.22 -15.50
CA ARG A 83 22.48 -12.57 -15.55
C ARG A 83 23.45 -13.57 -16.15
N LYS A 84 23.97 -13.28 -17.35
CA LYS A 84 24.96 -14.12 -18.05
C LYS A 84 26.20 -14.36 -17.20
N SER A 85 26.74 -13.34 -16.54
CA SER A 85 27.91 -13.47 -15.67
C SER A 85 27.63 -14.34 -14.43
N ALA A 86 26.42 -14.23 -13.87
CA ALA A 86 26.01 -15.03 -12.71
C ALA A 86 25.92 -16.52 -13.05
N ASP A 87 25.49 -16.85 -14.27
CA ASP A 87 25.41 -18.22 -14.79
C ASP A 87 26.80 -18.83 -15.05
N LEU A 88 27.75 -18.02 -15.51
CA LEU A 88 29.14 -18.46 -15.79
C LEU A 88 30.00 -18.68 -14.53
N ALA A 89 29.46 -18.43 -13.34
CA ALA A 89 30.13 -18.61 -12.04
C ALA A 89 31.48 -17.87 -11.85
N HIS A 90 31.87 -16.98 -12.76
CA HIS A 90 33.03 -16.09 -12.59
C HIS A 90 32.67 -14.91 -11.67
N SER A 91 33.42 -14.73 -10.57
CA SER A 91 33.07 -13.77 -9.52
C SER A 91 33.27 -12.31 -9.90
N CYS A 92 34.28 -12.03 -10.72
CA CYS A 92 34.72 -10.66 -10.97
C CYS A 92 33.71 -9.86 -11.85
N PRO A 93 33.19 -10.41 -12.98
CA PRO A 93 32.31 -9.63 -13.85
C PRO A 93 30.98 -9.29 -13.17
N VAL A 94 30.43 -10.22 -12.38
CA VAL A 94 29.18 -10.01 -11.62
C VAL A 94 29.31 -8.80 -10.70
N ILE A 95 30.41 -8.70 -9.96
CA ILE A 95 30.63 -7.61 -9.00
C ILE A 95 30.77 -6.27 -9.73
N VAL A 96 31.55 -6.23 -10.82
CA VAL A 96 31.81 -4.98 -11.56
C VAL A 96 30.55 -4.48 -12.26
N ILE A 97 29.78 -5.39 -12.90
CA ILE A 97 28.52 -5.05 -13.55
C ILE A 97 27.48 -4.59 -12.53
N ALA A 98 27.33 -5.30 -11.40
CA ALA A 98 26.42 -4.89 -10.33
C ALA A 98 26.78 -3.51 -9.76
N LYS A 99 28.08 -3.22 -9.59
CA LYS A 99 28.56 -1.90 -9.15
C LYS A 99 28.22 -0.79 -10.15
N LYS A 100 28.41 -1.03 -11.45
CA LYS A 100 28.05 -0.09 -12.52
C LYS A 100 26.54 0.15 -12.54
N LEU A 101 25.73 -0.90 -12.53
CA LEU A 101 24.26 -0.82 -12.44
C LEU A 101 23.81 0.01 -11.24
N ARG A 102 24.32 -0.30 -10.04
CA ARG A 102 24.06 0.47 -8.83
C ARG A 102 24.35 1.95 -9.02
N SER A 103 25.49 2.30 -9.63
CA SER A 103 25.90 3.70 -9.82
C SER A 103 24.98 4.49 -10.75
N LEU A 104 24.40 3.82 -11.75
CA LEU A 104 23.45 4.42 -12.70
C LEU A 104 22.05 4.51 -12.08
N LEU A 105 21.56 3.39 -11.53
CA LEU A 105 20.20 3.26 -11.02
C LEU A 105 19.96 4.14 -9.78
N LEU A 106 20.90 4.22 -8.83
CA LEU A 106 20.70 5.04 -7.62
C LEU A 106 20.66 6.54 -7.89
N LYS A 107 21.13 6.99 -9.06
CA LYS A 107 20.99 8.40 -9.51
C LYS A 107 19.69 8.65 -10.27
N SER A 108 18.97 7.59 -10.63
CA SER A 108 17.71 7.70 -11.39
C SER A 108 16.61 8.36 -10.55
N GLN A 109 15.75 9.10 -11.26
CA GLN A 109 14.48 9.64 -10.77
C GLN A 109 13.28 8.91 -11.41
N ASP A 110 13.55 7.92 -12.27
CA ASP A 110 12.54 7.15 -12.97
C ASP A 110 12.18 5.90 -12.16
N HIS A 111 10.97 5.93 -11.58
CA HIS A 111 10.43 4.82 -10.82
C HIS A 111 10.22 3.57 -11.68
N GLY A 112 9.81 3.71 -12.95
CA GLY A 112 9.61 2.58 -13.85
C GLY A 112 10.91 1.85 -14.15
N LEU A 113 11.99 2.60 -14.38
CA LEU A 113 13.33 2.04 -14.58
C LEU A 113 13.85 1.27 -13.36
N LEU A 114 13.61 1.79 -12.15
CA LEU A 114 14.00 1.13 -10.91
C LEU A 114 13.21 -0.17 -10.67
N ASP A 115 11.91 -0.15 -10.98
CA ASP A 115 11.02 -1.32 -10.84
C ASP A 115 11.44 -2.43 -11.83
N PHE A 116 11.61 -2.08 -13.11
CA PHE A 116 12.13 -2.97 -14.14
C PHE A 116 13.46 -3.61 -13.74
N ALA A 117 14.43 -2.79 -13.29
CA ALA A 117 15.74 -3.31 -12.88
C ALA A 117 15.65 -4.24 -11.66
N ARG A 118 14.77 -3.94 -10.69
CA ARG A 118 14.56 -4.79 -9.52
C ARG A 118 13.98 -6.15 -9.91
N ASP A 119 13.03 -6.16 -10.83
CA ASP A 119 12.39 -7.39 -11.30
C ASP A 119 13.37 -8.26 -12.10
N GLU A 120 14.17 -7.63 -12.99
CA GLU A 120 15.24 -8.33 -13.71
C GLU A 120 16.29 -8.93 -12.77
N VAL A 121 16.74 -8.19 -11.75
CA VAL A 121 17.68 -8.72 -10.75
C VAL A 121 17.04 -9.85 -9.92
N THR A 122 15.74 -9.78 -9.65
CA THR A 122 15.01 -10.84 -8.92
C THR A 122 14.92 -12.12 -9.72
N ALA A 123 14.83 -12.03 -11.04
CA ALA A 123 14.77 -13.17 -11.94
C ALA A 123 16.15 -13.86 -12.17
N ILE A 124 17.24 -13.36 -11.56
CA ILE A 124 18.56 -14.02 -11.59
C ILE A 124 18.63 -15.06 -10.47
N ASP A 125 18.56 -16.33 -10.83
CA ASP A 125 18.68 -17.45 -9.89
C ASP A 125 20.16 -17.82 -9.67
N SER A 126 20.83 -17.11 -8.75
CA SER A 126 22.20 -17.43 -8.36
C SER A 126 22.37 -17.60 -6.86
N THR A 127 22.65 -18.83 -6.43
CA THR A 127 22.97 -19.13 -5.03
C THR A 127 24.30 -18.49 -4.59
N ARG A 128 25.30 -18.44 -5.48
CA ARG A 128 26.64 -17.89 -5.18
C ARG A 128 26.60 -16.38 -4.92
N TYR A 129 25.82 -15.63 -5.70
CA TYR A 129 25.75 -14.17 -5.61
C TYR A 129 24.51 -13.66 -4.88
N ARG A 130 23.79 -14.55 -4.18
CA ARG A 130 22.53 -14.21 -3.49
C ARG A 130 22.63 -12.98 -2.61
N ALA A 131 23.71 -12.84 -1.82
CA ALA A 131 23.89 -11.69 -0.94
C ALA A 131 24.00 -10.37 -1.72
N LEU A 132 24.83 -10.35 -2.78
CA LEU A 132 25.01 -9.18 -3.65
C LEU A 132 23.72 -8.79 -4.38
N LEU A 133 23.03 -9.77 -4.97
CA LEU A 133 21.77 -9.54 -5.69
C LEU A 133 20.65 -9.08 -4.72
N THR A 134 20.66 -9.58 -3.48
CA THR A 134 19.74 -9.11 -2.43
C THR A 134 20.03 -7.67 -2.02
N ASP A 135 21.29 -7.34 -1.77
CA ASP A 135 21.72 -5.97 -1.45
C ASP A 135 21.32 -4.98 -2.55
N LEU A 136 21.56 -5.34 -3.82
CA LEU A 136 21.15 -4.50 -4.95
C LEU A 136 19.63 -4.28 -4.97
N ARG A 137 18.81 -5.33 -4.81
CA ARG A 137 17.34 -5.21 -4.76
C ARG A 137 16.87 -4.32 -3.60
N VAL A 138 17.45 -4.46 -2.42
CA VAL A 138 17.11 -3.65 -1.25
C VAL A 138 17.42 -2.17 -1.50
N GLN A 139 18.56 -1.88 -2.14
CA GLN A 139 18.92 -0.50 -2.47
C GLN A 139 17.99 0.11 -3.53
N LEU A 140 17.60 -0.66 -4.55
CA LEU A 140 16.60 -0.21 -5.54
C LEU A 140 15.25 0.07 -4.87
N ALA A 141 14.76 -0.84 -4.01
CA ALA A 141 13.53 -0.64 -3.26
C ALA A 141 13.60 0.59 -2.33
N SER A 142 14.73 0.78 -1.64
CA SER A 142 14.95 1.95 -0.79
C SER A 142 14.95 3.25 -1.61
N ARG A 143 15.58 3.24 -2.78
CA ARG A 143 15.58 4.39 -3.69
C ARG A 143 14.19 4.70 -4.21
N MET A 144 13.40 3.70 -4.60
CA MET A 144 12.00 3.89 -4.99
C MET A 144 11.19 4.52 -3.85
N ALA A 145 11.34 4.02 -2.62
CA ALA A 145 10.68 4.58 -1.46
C ALA A 145 11.14 6.02 -1.16
N GLU A 146 12.40 6.37 -1.40
CA GLU A 146 12.88 7.75 -1.34
C GLU A 146 12.21 8.63 -2.40
N LEU A 147 12.08 8.17 -3.64
CA LEU A 147 11.39 8.90 -4.70
C LEU A 147 9.92 9.14 -4.33
N ASP A 148 9.26 8.14 -3.75
CA ASP A 148 7.88 8.25 -3.28
C ASP A 148 7.75 9.29 -2.16
N ARG A 149 8.75 9.39 -1.27
CA ARG A 149 8.80 10.43 -0.22
C ARG A 149 9.13 11.81 -0.78
N MET A 150 10.06 11.89 -1.75
CA MET A 150 10.51 13.15 -2.37
C MET A 150 9.43 13.80 -3.23
N LYS A 151 8.52 13.02 -3.81
CA LYS A 151 7.32 13.53 -4.50
C LYS A 151 6.30 14.17 -3.53
N GLY A 152 6.64 14.30 -2.24
CA GLY A 152 5.68 14.60 -1.18
C GLY A 152 4.71 13.43 -1.02
N PRO A 153 3.65 13.55 -0.19
CA PRO A 153 2.55 12.60 -0.26
C PRO A 153 1.89 12.73 -1.63
N SER A 154 2.41 12.03 -2.64
CA SER A 154 1.69 11.79 -3.87
C SER A 154 0.41 11.06 -3.45
N PRO A 155 -0.78 11.56 -3.82
CA PRO A 155 -2.01 10.92 -3.44
C PRO A 155 -1.94 9.49 -3.97
N LYS A 156 -2.01 8.50 -3.07
CA LYS A 156 -2.24 7.09 -3.44
C LYS A 156 -3.19 7.10 -4.63
N PRO A 157 -2.95 6.36 -5.74
CA PRO A 157 -3.87 6.36 -6.87
C PRO A 157 -5.25 6.18 -6.30
N VAL A 158 -6.02 7.27 -6.33
CA VAL A 158 -7.24 7.32 -5.54
C VAL A 158 -8.13 6.33 -6.22
N SER A 159 -8.32 5.17 -5.58
CA SER A 159 -9.29 4.16 -6.01
C SER A 159 -10.54 4.92 -6.46
N PRO A 160 -11.26 4.48 -7.52
CA PRO A 160 -12.52 5.12 -7.87
C PRO A 160 -13.44 5.31 -6.65
N LEU A 161 -13.33 4.43 -5.65
CA LEU A 161 -13.99 4.55 -4.35
C LEU A 161 -13.36 5.60 -3.42
N GLY A 162 -12.04 5.76 -3.47
CA GLY A 162 -11.29 6.77 -2.73
C GLY A 162 -11.72 8.22 -3.01
N ARG A 163 -12.28 8.48 -4.20
CA ARG A 163 -12.78 9.81 -4.61
C ARG A 163 -14.16 10.14 -4.05
N LEU A 164 -14.87 9.15 -3.52
CA LEU A 164 -16.23 9.32 -3.02
C LEU A 164 -16.23 9.90 -1.62
N SER A 165 -17.29 10.65 -1.31
CA SER A 165 -17.61 11.05 0.06
C SER A 165 -17.97 9.83 0.92
N VAL A 166 -17.92 9.99 2.24
CA VAL A 166 -18.34 8.92 3.18
C VAL A 166 -19.83 8.61 2.99
N GLU A 167 -20.64 9.63 2.71
CA GLU A 167 -22.06 9.51 2.40
C GLU A 167 -22.30 8.69 1.12
N ASP A 168 -21.54 8.95 0.06
CA ASP A 168 -21.65 8.19 -1.19
C ASP A 168 -21.21 6.73 -1.02
N LEU A 169 -20.17 6.49 -0.22
CA LEU A 169 -19.72 5.15 0.14
C LEU A 169 -20.81 4.41 0.91
N ASN A 170 -21.40 5.04 1.94
CA ASN A 170 -22.49 4.46 2.72
C ASN A 170 -23.72 4.17 1.85
N LYS A 171 -24.07 5.09 0.94
CA LYS A 171 -25.16 4.88 -0.03
C LYS A 171 -24.89 3.67 -0.92
N ARG A 172 -23.66 3.52 -1.43
CA ARG A 172 -23.26 2.36 -2.23
C ARG A 172 -23.31 1.06 -1.44
N VAL A 173 -22.86 1.02 -0.19
CA VAL A 173 -22.95 -0.17 0.67
C VAL A 173 -24.39 -0.68 0.76
N ARG A 174 -25.39 0.21 0.85
CA ARG A 174 -26.81 -0.17 0.93
C ARG A 174 -27.36 -0.73 -0.38
N LEU A 175 -26.85 -0.27 -1.53
CA LEU A 175 -27.36 -0.61 -2.85
C LEU A 175 -26.63 -1.81 -3.48
N GLU A 176 -25.36 -2.02 -3.14
CA GLU A 176 -24.53 -3.05 -3.74
C GLU A 176 -24.94 -4.45 -3.26
N ARG A 177 -24.79 -5.45 -4.15
CA ARG A 177 -25.06 -6.87 -3.88
C ARG A 177 -23.87 -7.77 -4.20
N ASN A 178 -22.85 -7.25 -4.87
CA ASN A 178 -21.62 -7.97 -5.15
C ASN A 178 -20.70 -8.00 -3.92
N GLU A 179 -20.42 -9.21 -3.42
CA GLU A 179 -19.57 -9.43 -2.23
C GLU A 179 -18.19 -8.79 -2.35
N LYS A 180 -17.54 -8.88 -3.52
CA LYS A 180 -16.20 -8.32 -3.72
C LYS A 180 -16.21 -6.79 -3.64
N ILE A 181 -17.26 -6.15 -4.16
CA ILE A 181 -17.42 -4.69 -4.11
C ILE A 181 -17.75 -4.26 -2.68
N LEU A 182 -18.62 -4.98 -1.97
CA LEU A 182 -18.91 -4.73 -0.56
C LEU A 182 -17.65 -4.80 0.31
N SER A 183 -16.81 -5.83 0.12
CA SER A 183 -15.51 -5.94 0.78
C SER A 183 -14.58 -4.77 0.46
N ALA A 184 -14.55 -4.31 -0.80
CA ALA A 184 -13.76 -3.14 -1.20
C ALA A 184 -14.26 -1.84 -0.55
N LEU A 185 -15.58 -1.64 -0.48
CA LEU A 185 -16.21 -0.51 0.21
C LEU A 185 -15.88 -0.52 1.71
N GLY A 186 -15.89 -1.69 2.35
CA GLY A 186 -15.51 -1.82 3.77
C GLY A 186 -14.07 -1.42 4.04
N ARG A 187 -13.12 -1.86 3.19
CA ARG A 187 -11.71 -1.45 3.28
C ARG A 187 -11.51 0.05 3.10
N GLU A 188 -12.29 0.68 2.23
CA GLU A 188 -12.23 2.12 1.99
C GLU A 188 -12.82 2.91 3.16
N LEU A 189 -14.00 2.53 3.65
CA LEU A 189 -14.65 3.15 4.82
C LEU A 189 -13.78 3.05 6.08
N ALA A 190 -13.10 1.92 6.29
CA ALA A 190 -12.21 1.72 7.43
C ALA A 190 -10.99 2.66 7.45
N GLN A 191 -10.65 3.29 6.33
CA GLN A 191 -9.57 4.28 6.24
C GLN A 191 -10.05 5.71 6.54
N ARG A 192 -11.37 5.93 6.64
CA ARG A 192 -11.94 7.27 6.82
C ARG A 192 -11.97 7.64 8.29
N ASN A 193 -11.65 8.91 8.60
CA ASN A 193 -11.67 9.39 9.98
C ASN A 193 -13.06 9.92 10.43
N ASP A 194 -14.00 10.06 9.49
CA ASP A 194 -15.35 10.55 9.74
C ASP A 194 -16.19 9.51 10.48
N LEU A 195 -16.92 9.94 11.52
CA LEU A 195 -17.81 9.07 12.29
C LEU A 195 -18.94 8.46 11.47
N LYS A 196 -19.39 9.14 10.41
CA LYS A 196 -20.41 8.61 9.49
C LYS A 196 -19.98 7.31 8.83
N ALA A 197 -18.68 6.99 8.79
CA ALA A 197 -18.21 5.71 8.26
C ALA A 197 -18.75 4.50 9.07
N ALA A 198 -19.18 4.73 10.32
CA ALA A 198 -19.81 3.72 11.15
C ALA A 198 -21.09 3.15 10.54
N ASP A 199 -21.87 3.94 9.77
CA ASP A 199 -23.10 3.47 9.13
C ASP A 199 -22.81 2.31 8.16
N GLY A 200 -21.85 2.53 7.24
CA GLY A 200 -21.48 1.53 6.24
C GLY A 200 -20.74 0.35 6.85
N LEU A 201 -19.80 0.59 7.78
CA LEU A 201 -19.08 -0.49 8.47
C LEU A 201 -20.03 -1.35 9.32
N GLY A 202 -20.99 -0.74 10.00
CA GLY A 202 -22.06 -1.41 10.73
C GLY A 202 -22.96 -2.23 9.81
N SER A 203 -23.35 -1.68 8.66
CA SER A 203 -24.14 -2.39 7.65
C SER A 203 -23.42 -3.62 7.10
N LEU A 204 -22.12 -3.48 6.78
CA LEU A 204 -21.28 -4.58 6.30
C LEU A 204 -21.09 -5.66 7.39
N SER A 205 -20.92 -5.25 8.64
CA SER A 205 -20.83 -6.15 9.80
C SER A 205 -22.12 -6.95 10.07
N ALA A 206 -23.24 -6.48 9.55
CA ALA A 206 -24.55 -7.14 9.60
C ALA A 206 -24.94 -7.76 8.25
N SER A 207 -23.99 -7.92 7.32
CA SER A 207 -24.27 -8.47 6.00
C SER A 207 -24.79 -9.89 6.05
N VAL A 208 -25.69 -10.23 5.11
CA VAL A 208 -26.17 -11.60 4.90
C VAL A 208 -25.11 -12.51 4.28
N TYR A 209 -24.08 -11.94 3.67
CA TYR A 209 -22.96 -12.68 3.09
C TYR A 209 -21.91 -12.93 4.18
N PRO A 210 -21.65 -14.19 4.61
CA PRO A 210 -20.80 -14.47 5.77
C PRO A 210 -19.37 -13.93 5.65
N ALA A 211 -18.79 -13.97 4.44
CA ALA A 211 -17.45 -13.44 4.19
C ALA A 211 -17.39 -11.92 4.38
N VAL A 212 -18.36 -11.20 3.81
CA VAL A 212 -18.48 -9.74 3.96
C VAL A 212 -18.78 -9.37 5.42
N GLN A 213 -19.61 -10.15 6.10
CA GLN A 213 -19.93 -9.95 7.51
C GLN A 213 -18.68 -10.01 8.38
N LEU A 214 -17.87 -11.05 8.22
CA LEU A 214 -16.64 -11.25 8.97
C LEU A 214 -15.61 -10.15 8.69
N GLU A 215 -15.41 -9.79 7.42
CA GLU A 215 -14.53 -8.68 7.03
C GLU A 215 -15.02 -7.34 7.56
N GLY A 216 -16.32 -7.08 7.49
CA GLY A 216 -16.98 -5.89 8.00
C GLY A 216 -16.77 -5.74 9.51
N LEU A 217 -16.99 -6.82 10.29
CA LEU A 217 -16.76 -6.83 11.73
C LEU A 217 -15.30 -6.54 12.08
N ARG A 218 -14.35 -7.15 11.36
CA ARG A 218 -12.92 -6.89 11.56
C ARG A 218 -12.56 -5.44 11.25
N ALA A 219 -13.07 -4.91 10.14
CA ALA A 219 -12.86 -3.53 9.73
C ALA A 219 -13.45 -2.54 10.73
N LEU A 220 -14.68 -2.77 11.19
CA LEU A 220 -15.34 -1.97 12.22
C LEU A 220 -14.57 -1.98 13.54
N SER A 221 -14.17 -3.16 14.04
CA SER A 221 -13.43 -3.29 15.29
C SER A 221 -12.09 -2.54 15.25
N SER A 222 -11.36 -2.66 14.13
CA SER A 222 -10.12 -1.91 13.89
C SER A 222 -10.38 -0.40 13.83
N TRP A 223 -11.41 0.03 13.10
CA TRP A 223 -11.76 1.44 12.94
C TRP A 223 -12.20 2.09 14.27
N VAL A 224 -12.98 1.38 15.09
CA VAL A 224 -13.40 1.81 16.43
C VAL A 224 -12.21 1.93 17.38
N SER A 225 -11.17 1.10 17.22
CA SER A 225 -9.99 1.10 18.10
C SER A 225 -9.20 2.40 18.07
N ASN A 226 -9.36 3.20 17.01
CA ASN A 226 -8.70 4.49 16.80
C ASN A 226 -9.60 5.70 17.19
N ARG A 227 -10.75 5.46 17.84
CA ARG A 227 -11.67 6.52 18.26
C ARG A 227 -11.33 7.00 19.67
N THR A 228 -11.54 8.30 19.91
CA THR A 228 -11.44 8.90 21.25
C THR A 228 -12.63 8.49 22.12
N THR A 229 -12.51 8.60 23.45
CA THR A 229 -13.58 8.23 24.37
C THR A 229 -14.88 8.99 24.09
N THR A 230 -14.82 10.29 23.79
CA THR A 230 -15.99 11.10 23.39
C THR A 230 -16.65 10.59 22.11
N GLN A 231 -15.86 10.18 21.11
CA GLN A 231 -16.40 9.59 19.88
C GLN A 231 -17.05 8.24 20.14
N LEU A 232 -16.44 7.41 21.00
CA LEU A 232 -17.02 6.12 21.40
C LEU A 232 -18.34 6.28 22.15
N ALA A 233 -18.44 7.28 23.04
CA ALA A 233 -19.67 7.62 23.74
C ALA A 233 -20.81 8.01 22.78
N ALA A 234 -20.50 8.65 21.65
CA ALA A 234 -21.50 8.88 20.61
C ALA A 234 -21.89 7.57 19.87
N LEU A 235 -20.91 6.70 19.59
CA LEU A 235 -21.11 5.46 18.85
C LEU A 235 -21.89 4.38 19.61
N ILE A 236 -21.87 4.38 20.94
CA ILE A 236 -22.73 3.47 21.72
C ILE A 236 -24.23 3.80 21.62
N LEU A 237 -24.59 4.96 21.06
CA LEU A 237 -25.98 5.35 20.78
C LEU A 237 -26.39 5.10 19.31
N HIS A 238 -25.51 4.49 18.53
CA HIS A 238 -25.70 4.30 17.09
C HIS A 238 -26.85 3.33 16.76
N GLU A 239 -27.54 3.51 15.63
CA GLU A 239 -28.67 2.65 15.23
C GLU A 239 -28.25 1.18 14.98
N SER A 240 -27.07 0.98 14.40
CA SER A 240 -26.49 -0.33 14.13
C SER A 240 -25.96 -1.02 15.40
N ALA A 241 -26.51 -2.20 15.71
CA ALA A 241 -26.09 -3.02 16.85
C ALA A 241 -24.60 -3.42 16.83
N PRO A 242 -24.01 -3.87 15.70
CA PRO A 242 -22.56 -4.09 15.63
C PRO A 242 -21.71 -2.88 16.03
N VAL A 243 -22.13 -1.66 15.68
CA VAL A 243 -21.41 -0.43 16.03
C VAL A 243 -21.47 -0.19 17.53
N ARG A 244 -22.66 -0.28 18.14
CA ARG A 244 -22.82 -0.13 19.60
C ARG A 244 -21.98 -1.15 20.37
N LEU A 245 -22.02 -2.41 19.95
CA LEU A 245 -21.24 -3.48 20.57
C LEU A 245 -19.73 -3.20 20.50
N GLN A 246 -19.18 -2.91 19.32
CA GLN A 246 -17.74 -2.67 19.19
C GLN A 246 -17.29 -1.41 19.95
N ALA A 247 -18.09 -0.33 19.92
CA ALA A 247 -17.81 0.89 20.67
C ALA A 247 -17.83 0.64 22.19
N GLY A 248 -18.84 -0.10 22.68
CA GLY A 248 -18.97 -0.46 24.08
C GLY A 248 -17.82 -1.34 24.57
N ILE A 249 -17.43 -2.35 23.78
CA ILE A 249 -16.26 -3.19 24.05
C ILE A 249 -14.99 -2.34 24.17
N LYS A 250 -14.80 -1.36 23.28
CA LYS A 250 -13.62 -0.49 23.32
C LYS A 250 -13.62 0.43 24.54
N LEU A 251 -14.77 1.00 24.93
CA LEU A 251 -14.91 1.78 26.16
C LEU A 251 -14.61 0.97 27.41
N ILE A 252 -15.06 -0.28 27.48
CA ILE A 252 -14.73 -1.16 28.61
C ILE A 252 -13.21 -1.36 28.72
N LYS A 253 -12.52 -1.46 27.59
CA LYS A 253 -11.06 -1.61 27.53
C LYS A 253 -10.29 -0.35 27.94
N THR A 254 -10.85 0.85 27.85
CA THR A 254 -10.13 2.06 28.29
C THR A 254 -10.05 2.18 29.81
N GLN A 255 -10.94 1.49 30.55
CA GLN A 255 -11.03 1.51 32.01
C GLN A 255 -11.15 2.93 32.61
N ASP A 256 -11.65 3.88 31.83
CA ASP A 256 -11.90 5.24 32.29
C ASP A 256 -13.33 5.40 32.84
N ASN A 257 -13.63 6.59 33.37
CA ASN A 257 -14.95 6.91 33.93
C ASN A 257 -16.12 6.73 32.95
N GLN A 258 -15.88 6.70 31.63
CA GLN A 258 -16.93 6.54 30.63
C GLN A 258 -17.37 5.08 30.45
N ILE A 259 -16.71 4.11 31.08
CA ILE A 259 -17.17 2.72 31.12
C ILE A 259 -18.59 2.59 31.69
N LEU A 260 -19.00 3.47 32.60
CA LEU A 260 -20.37 3.48 33.14
C LEU A 260 -21.42 3.66 32.04
N GLN A 261 -21.08 4.38 30.96
CA GLN A 261 -21.97 4.51 29.80
C GLN A 261 -22.04 3.20 29.01
N ALA A 262 -20.91 2.51 28.83
CA ALA A 262 -20.85 1.21 28.17
C ALA A 262 -21.59 0.11 28.95
N LEU A 263 -21.59 0.17 30.29
CA LEU A 263 -22.39 -0.74 31.12
C LEU A 263 -23.89 -0.62 30.83
N GLY A 264 -24.37 0.56 30.41
CA GLY A 264 -25.75 0.76 29.98
C GLY A 264 -26.17 -0.19 28.84
N LEU A 265 -25.23 -0.68 28.03
CA LEU A 265 -25.49 -1.64 26.95
C LEU A 265 -25.85 -3.05 27.45
N LEU A 266 -25.72 -3.35 28.74
CA LEU A 266 -26.33 -4.55 29.34
C LEU A 266 -27.87 -4.51 29.26
N LYS A 267 -28.45 -3.33 29.00
CA LYS A 267 -29.88 -3.11 28.78
C LYS A 267 -30.21 -2.83 27.32
N ASP A 268 -29.28 -3.08 26.40
CA ASP A 268 -29.51 -2.89 24.97
C ASP A 268 -30.69 -3.76 24.50
N PRO A 269 -31.58 -3.25 23.63
CA PRO A 269 -32.69 -4.07 23.11
C PRO A 269 -32.21 -5.31 22.33
N VAL A 270 -31.00 -5.28 21.76
CA VAL A 270 -30.45 -6.37 20.95
C VAL A 270 -29.64 -7.33 21.81
N ALA A 271 -30.05 -8.61 21.84
CA ALA A 271 -29.43 -9.64 22.67
C ALA A 271 -27.93 -9.80 22.44
N SER A 272 -27.48 -9.78 21.19
CA SER A 272 -26.05 -9.92 20.85
C SER A 272 -25.19 -8.77 21.37
N VAL A 273 -25.75 -7.56 21.52
CA VAL A 273 -25.04 -6.44 22.16
C VAL A 273 -24.90 -6.71 23.65
N ARG A 274 -25.99 -7.10 24.32
CA ARG A 274 -25.99 -7.42 25.76
C ARG A 274 -24.99 -8.54 26.09
N GLU A 275 -25.07 -9.64 25.36
CA GLU A 275 -24.22 -10.82 25.53
C GLU A 275 -22.75 -10.49 25.24
N GLY A 276 -22.47 -9.74 24.17
CA GLY A 276 -21.10 -9.36 23.84
C GLY A 276 -20.46 -8.43 24.87
N ILE A 277 -21.25 -7.50 25.44
CA ILE A 277 -20.81 -6.61 26.52
C ILE A 277 -20.56 -7.40 27.81
N HIS A 278 -21.49 -8.27 28.20
CA HIS A 278 -21.33 -9.17 29.34
C HIS A 278 -20.07 -10.04 29.20
N GLY A 279 -19.86 -10.64 28.02
CA GLY A 279 -18.67 -11.45 27.73
C GLY A 279 -17.34 -10.67 27.81
N GLU A 280 -17.31 -9.41 27.37
CA GLU A 280 -16.14 -8.54 27.55
C GLU A 280 -15.87 -8.22 29.01
N LEU A 281 -16.92 -7.91 29.78
CA LEU A 281 -16.81 -7.65 31.22
C LEU A 281 -16.29 -8.88 31.96
N MET A 282 -16.84 -10.07 31.71
CA MET A 282 -16.33 -11.32 32.31
C MET A 282 -14.85 -11.53 31.99
N ARG A 283 -14.45 -11.35 30.73
CA ARG A 283 -13.05 -11.55 30.31
C ARG A 283 -12.08 -10.53 30.92
N GLN A 284 -12.50 -9.28 31.10
CA GLN A 284 -11.68 -8.24 31.73
C GLN A 284 -11.49 -8.44 33.23
N THR A 285 -12.52 -8.99 33.87
CA THR A 285 -12.66 -8.93 35.33
C THR A 285 -12.46 -10.27 36.00
N GLY A 286 -12.63 -11.38 35.27
CA GLY A 286 -12.69 -12.73 35.81
C GLY A 286 -13.89 -12.98 36.74
N SER A 287 -14.84 -12.03 36.81
CA SER A 287 -15.99 -12.11 37.70
C SER A 287 -17.17 -12.78 37.00
N ASP A 288 -17.84 -13.68 37.72
CA ASP A 288 -18.99 -14.45 37.23
C ASP A 288 -20.31 -13.78 37.67
N LEU A 289 -20.50 -12.52 37.28
CA LEU A 289 -21.75 -11.81 37.55
C LEU A 289 -22.84 -12.25 36.56
N PRO A 290 -24.12 -12.25 36.98
CA PRO A 290 -25.23 -12.71 36.15
C PRO A 290 -25.29 -12.06 34.77
N ALA A 291 -25.63 -12.84 33.76
CA ALA A 291 -25.94 -12.34 32.43
C ALA A 291 -27.28 -11.58 32.44
N PRO A 292 -27.44 -10.54 31.61
CA PRO A 292 -28.65 -9.72 31.58
C PRO A 292 -29.92 -10.46 31.12
N GLY A 293 -29.78 -11.60 30.44
CA GLY A 293 -30.92 -12.38 29.93
C GLY A 293 -31.80 -11.62 28.94
N ASN A 294 -33.07 -12.04 28.84
CA ASN A 294 -34.06 -11.50 27.88
C ASN A 294 -35.19 -10.68 28.52
N THR A 295 -35.29 -10.64 29.85
CA THR A 295 -36.33 -9.88 30.56
C THR A 295 -35.79 -8.53 31.01
N GLN A 296 -36.64 -7.51 31.05
CA GLN A 296 -36.26 -6.17 31.53
C GLN A 296 -35.74 -6.21 32.97
N ALA A 297 -36.37 -7.03 33.83
CA ALA A 297 -35.93 -7.21 35.22
C ALA A 297 -34.51 -7.79 35.31
N GLY A 298 -34.20 -8.83 34.52
CA GLY A 298 -32.85 -9.41 34.49
C GLY A 298 -31.80 -8.44 33.95
N GLN A 299 -32.16 -7.63 32.95
CA GLN A 299 -31.26 -6.61 32.38
C GLN A 299 -30.93 -5.51 33.40
N GLU A 300 -31.92 -5.03 34.15
CA GLU A 300 -31.72 -4.02 35.20
C GLU A 300 -30.93 -4.60 36.38
N GLU A 301 -31.20 -5.85 36.77
CA GLU A 301 -30.44 -6.53 37.81
C GLU A 301 -28.96 -6.67 37.43
N ALA A 302 -28.67 -7.19 36.23
CA ALA A 302 -27.30 -7.33 35.74
C ALA A 302 -26.60 -5.97 35.66
N PHE A 303 -27.26 -4.94 35.12
CA PHE A 303 -26.72 -3.58 35.08
C PHE A 303 -26.35 -3.07 36.48
N ARG A 304 -27.27 -3.18 37.45
CA ARG A 304 -27.04 -2.75 38.83
C ARG A 304 -25.86 -3.47 39.47
N LEU A 305 -25.75 -4.78 39.29
CA LEU A 305 -24.65 -5.59 39.84
C LEU A 305 -23.30 -5.18 39.23
N TRP A 306 -23.24 -5.01 37.91
CA TRP A 306 -22.00 -4.58 37.23
C TRP A 306 -21.60 -3.15 37.60
N VAL A 307 -22.54 -2.22 37.73
CA VAL A 307 -22.26 -0.85 38.19
C VAL A 307 -21.74 -0.85 39.62
N GLY A 308 -22.36 -1.62 40.53
CA GLY A 308 -21.92 -1.74 41.91
C GLY A 308 -20.49 -2.30 42.00
N TRP A 309 -20.27 -3.43 41.34
CA TRP A 309 -18.95 -4.07 41.28
C TRP A 309 -17.86 -3.14 40.73
N TYR A 310 -18.18 -2.34 39.70
CA TYR A 310 -17.20 -1.42 39.12
C TYR A 310 -16.89 -0.23 40.04
N LYS A 311 -17.89 0.30 40.75
CA LYS A 311 -17.70 1.40 41.73
C LYS A 311 -16.89 0.99 42.95
N ASP A 312 -16.99 -0.26 43.36
CA ASP A 312 -16.27 -0.79 44.53
C ASP A 312 -14.80 -1.10 44.24
N ARG A 313 -14.35 -0.97 42.97
CA ARG A 313 -12.95 -1.12 42.61
C ARG A 313 -12.16 0.17 42.83
N PRO A 314 -10.96 0.09 43.44
CA PRO A 314 -10.00 1.19 43.35
C PRO A 314 -9.60 1.35 41.87
N MET A 315 -9.95 2.48 41.27
CA MET A 315 -9.46 2.82 39.94
C MET A 315 -7.93 2.86 39.96
N LYS A 316 -7.29 2.17 39.01
CA LYS A 316 -5.84 2.17 38.83
C LYS A 316 -5.40 3.40 38.05
#